data_AF-A0A926ZC28-F1
#
_entry.id   AF-A0A926ZC28-F1
#
_cell.length_a   1.000
_cell.length_b   1.000
_cell.length_c   1.000
_cell.angle_alpha   90.00
_cell.angle_beta   90.00
_cell.angle_gamma   90.00
#
_symmetry.space_group_name_H-M   'P 1'
#
loop_
_entity.id
_entity.type
_entity.pdbx_description
1 polymer ?
#
loop_
_entity_poly.entity_id
_entity_poly.type
_entity_poly.pdbx_seq_one_letter_code
_entity_poly.pdbx_strand_id
1 'polypeptide(L)'
;MRFAKYFGLFLVANAASLLCWLWSSSIAVSQSTLQLQTTPPLNQVIPATEPVQLTLQAMNAQQQPLTDAKIQLRLLAPAKTPWLSSDFPIVEGTTLLDMEAIAPSGTLQFEQTLPIRGTYYLEAKVTPQRAGDFEPVEQTLSFSVPENPVKYRNVAILAAILLVAGLGSGWVLGGDQSLQDGEMAPRPVRMLLSGGCVVAIAILLVINISAELTEHHDHASTASASIPATQTSEGIQVELSGDTLAMVGQLAPQTVQVTDATTKIPLTDVAVKIQINSLEHNERVFTFEGFPDATGQLTWQPQFFDGAPHQVIATVLPGNFSRSFQPIQVAHEVDVHGVAPPLYIRFITLIYFTAIFVAALIGGLFLRRRHSSQPFHSSVV
;
A
#
# COMPACT_ATOMS: atom_id res chain seq x y z
N MET A 1 -17.66 47.85 61.41
CA MET A 1 -18.43 46.60 61.15
C MET A 1 -18.71 46.28 59.68
N ARG A 2 -18.26 47.04 58.67
CA ARG A 2 -18.45 46.68 57.24
C ARG A 2 -17.35 45.76 56.68
N PHE A 3 -16.12 45.85 57.19
CA PHE A 3 -14.98 45.02 56.75
C PHE A 3 -15.13 43.52 57.05
N ALA A 4 -15.76 43.16 58.17
CA ALA A 4 -15.96 41.75 58.55
C ALA A 4 -16.90 40.98 57.59
N LYS A 5 -17.84 41.67 56.93
CA LYS A 5 -18.78 41.03 55.98
C LYS A 5 -18.11 40.64 54.67
N TYR A 6 -17.14 41.43 54.19
CA TYR A 6 -16.43 41.14 52.95
C TYR A 6 -15.35 40.07 53.13
N PHE A 7 -14.74 39.98 54.31
CA PHE A 7 -13.73 38.95 54.61
C PHE A 7 -14.34 37.54 54.64
N GLY A 8 -15.55 37.39 55.19
CA GLY A 8 -16.28 36.11 55.18
C GLY A 8 -16.66 35.65 53.76
N LEU A 9 -17.08 36.57 52.89
CA LEU A 9 -17.42 36.26 51.51
C LEU A 9 -16.21 35.81 50.70
N PHE A 10 -15.04 36.42 50.95
CA PHE A 10 -13.79 36.05 50.29
C PHE A 10 -13.32 34.65 50.69
N LEU A 11 -13.43 34.28 51.97
CA LEU A 11 -13.08 32.92 52.44
C LEU A 11 -13.99 31.85 51.84
N VAL A 12 -15.30 32.10 51.75
CA VAL A 12 -16.25 31.15 51.14
C VAL A 12 -16.00 31.00 49.65
N ALA A 13 -15.70 32.10 48.94
CA ALA A 13 -15.38 32.06 47.52
C ALA A 13 -14.08 31.27 47.23
N ASN A 14 -13.05 31.43 48.06
CA ASN A 14 -11.79 30.67 47.94
C ASN A 14 -11.98 29.20 48.30
N ALA A 15 -12.74 28.87 49.35
CA ALA A 15 -13.03 27.49 49.70
C ALA A 15 -13.85 26.77 48.61
N ALA A 16 -14.84 27.46 48.01
CA ALA A 16 -15.64 26.91 46.91
C ALA A 16 -14.81 26.69 45.64
N SER A 17 -13.90 27.60 45.31
CA SER A 17 -13.00 27.44 44.16
C SER A 17 -11.96 26.33 44.37
N LEU A 18 -11.46 26.13 45.60
CA LEU A 18 -10.59 24.99 45.95
C LEU A 18 -11.33 23.65 45.85
N LEU A 19 -12.59 23.59 46.30
CA LEU A 19 -13.44 22.40 46.16
C LEU A 19 -13.76 22.08 44.70
N CYS A 20 -14.04 23.09 43.87
CA CYS A 20 -14.22 22.90 42.43
C CYS A 20 -12.94 22.41 41.75
N TRP A 21 -11.75 22.89 42.16
CA TRP A 21 -10.48 22.42 41.63
C TRP A 21 -10.18 20.96 42.01
N LEU A 22 -10.48 20.57 43.24
CA LEU A 22 -10.31 19.20 43.72
C LEU A 22 -11.30 18.22 43.06
N TRP A 23 -12.53 18.66 42.74
CA TRP A 23 -13.50 17.86 41.98
C TRP A 23 -13.22 17.80 40.47
N SER A 24 -12.40 18.72 39.94
CA SER A 24 -11.99 18.73 38.52
C SER A 24 -10.80 17.82 38.23
N SER A 25 -10.27 17.15 39.25
CA SER A 25 -9.21 16.17 39.08
C SER A 25 -9.82 14.88 38.52
N SER A 26 -10.02 14.85 37.20
CA SER A 26 -10.34 13.63 36.47
C SER A 26 -9.29 12.58 36.83
N ILE A 27 -9.69 11.50 37.48
CA ILE A 27 -8.86 10.31 37.61
C ILE A 27 -8.61 9.85 36.17
N ALA A 28 -7.39 10.04 35.68
CA ALA A 28 -6.97 9.46 34.42
C ALA A 28 -7.03 7.95 34.60
N VAL A 29 -8.10 7.32 34.11
CA VAL A 29 -8.19 5.88 33.99
C VAL A 29 -7.08 5.50 33.02
N SER A 30 -6.02 4.90 33.53
CA SER A 30 -4.90 4.46 32.71
C SER A 30 -5.42 3.33 31.83
N GLN A 31 -5.56 3.59 30.53
CA GLN A 31 -6.07 2.64 29.55
C GLN A 31 -4.91 1.90 28.91
N SER A 32 -5.12 0.62 28.60
CA SER A 32 -4.19 -0.16 27.78
C SER A 32 -4.05 0.45 26.38
N THR A 33 -2.87 0.36 25.79
CA THR A 33 -2.52 1.03 24.52
C THR A 33 -1.79 0.07 23.57
N LEU A 34 -1.83 0.38 22.28
CA LEU A 34 -1.06 -0.31 21.25
C LEU A 34 0.11 0.53 20.76
N GLN A 35 1.26 -0.10 20.57
CA GLN A 35 2.44 0.50 19.97
C GLN A 35 2.82 -0.24 18.69
N LEU A 36 3.08 0.51 17.61
CA LEU A 36 3.58 -0.02 16.34
C LEU A 36 5.03 0.44 16.13
N GLN A 37 5.89 -0.50 15.77
CA GLN A 37 7.27 -0.27 15.35
C GLN A 37 7.51 -0.89 13.98
N THR A 38 8.38 -0.29 13.16
CA THR A 38 8.71 -0.81 11.83
C THR A 38 10.21 -0.92 11.60
N THR A 39 10.60 -1.94 10.84
CA THR A 39 11.96 -2.12 10.32
C THR A 39 11.89 -2.43 8.83
N PRO A 40 12.48 -1.61 7.95
CA PRO A 40 13.17 -0.35 8.23
C PRO A 40 12.21 0.74 8.76
N PRO A 41 12.74 1.87 9.28
CA PRO A 41 11.93 3.03 9.60
C PRO A 41 11.10 3.50 8.40
N LEU A 42 9.85 3.92 8.64
CA LEU A 42 8.86 4.25 7.60
C LEU A 42 9.35 5.25 6.52
N ASN A 43 10.27 6.16 6.86
CA ASN A 43 10.83 7.13 5.90
C ASN A 43 11.82 6.53 4.90
N GLN A 44 12.27 5.30 5.13
CA GLN A 44 13.17 4.54 4.24
C GLN A 44 12.42 3.49 3.41
N VAL A 45 11.14 3.26 3.71
CA VAL A 45 10.31 2.30 2.98
C VAL A 45 10.05 2.81 1.56
N ILE A 46 10.31 1.96 0.57
CA ILE A 46 9.98 2.20 -0.83
C ILE A 46 8.79 1.31 -1.19
N PRO A 47 7.68 1.87 -1.71
CA PRO A 47 6.51 1.09 -2.09
C PRO A 47 6.83 -0.02 -3.11
N ALA A 48 6.15 -1.17 -2.96
CA ALA A 48 6.20 -2.32 -3.87
C ALA A 48 7.62 -2.87 -4.14
N THR A 49 8.56 -2.73 -3.20
CA THR A 49 9.94 -3.21 -3.37
C THR A 49 10.30 -4.27 -2.33
N GLU A 50 10.47 -3.87 -1.06
CA GLU A 50 10.86 -4.79 0.00
C GLU A 50 9.75 -4.87 1.07
N PRO A 51 9.59 -6.04 1.71
CA PRO A 51 8.65 -6.17 2.81
C PRO A 51 9.14 -5.40 4.03
N VAL A 52 8.20 -4.75 4.72
CA VAL A 52 8.45 -4.02 5.96
C VAL A 52 8.06 -4.90 7.12
N GLN A 53 8.94 -5.05 8.10
CA GLN A 53 8.61 -5.72 9.35
C GLN A 53 7.77 -4.78 10.22
N LEU A 54 6.54 -5.16 10.53
CA LEU A 54 5.63 -4.47 11.45
C LEU A 54 5.59 -5.24 12.77
N THR A 55 5.86 -4.55 13.86
CA THR A 55 5.81 -5.10 15.22
C THR A 55 4.78 -4.34 16.03
N LEU A 56 3.66 -5.00 16.33
CA LEU A 56 2.58 -4.48 17.14
C LEU A 56 2.71 -5.02 18.57
N GLN A 57 2.74 -4.14 19.56
CA GLN A 57 2.81 -4.49 20.97
C GLN A 57 1.59 -3.96 21.71
N ALA A 58 0.89 -4.85 22.41
CA ALA A 58 -0.22 -4.50 23.28
C ALA A 58 0.29 -4.30 24.70
N MET A 59 0.06 -3.14 25.29
CA MET A 59 0.60 -2.75 26.59
C MET A 59 -0.51 -2.34 27.55
N ASN A 60 -0.34 -2.67 28.83
CA ASN A 60 -1.21 -2.18 29.89
C ASN A 60 -0.88 -0.73 30.28
N ALA A 61 -1.68 -0.21 31.20
CA ALA A 61 -1.50 1.08 31.88
C ALA A 61 -0.09 1.35 32.46
N GLN A 62 0.67 0.29 32.76
CA GLN A 62 2.01 0.33 33.34
C GLN A 62 3.11 0.09 32.30
N GLN A 63 2.78 0.14 30.99
CA GLN A 63 3.69 -0.15 29.88
C GLN A 63 4.26 -1.59 29.89
N GLN A 64 3.56 -2.53 30.53
CA GLN A 64 3.92 -3.94 30.47
C GLN A 64 3.10 -4.64 29.38
N PRO A 65 3.68 -5.61 28.64
CA PRO A 65 2.95 -6.34 27.61
C PRO A 65 1.72 -7.07 28.15
N LEU A 66 0.63 -7.05 27.40
CA LEU A 66 -0.57 -7.86 27.65
C LEU A 66 -0.32 -9.28 27.15
N THR A 67 0.08 -10.18 28.05
CA THR A 67 0.37 -11.59 27.72
C THR A 67 -0.89 -12.38 27.38
N ASP A 68 -0.71 -13.51 26.69
CA ASP A 68 -1.80 -14.41 26.27
C ASP A 68 -2.92 -13.68 25.53
N ALA A 69 -2.53 -12.74 24.67
CA ALA A 69 -3.43 -11.95 23.88
C ALA A 69 -3.86 -12.70 22.61
N LYS A 70 -5.08 -12.40 22.18
CA LYS A 70 -5.58 -12.71 20.84
C LYS A 70 -5.75 -11.39 20.10
N ILE A 71 -5.00 -11.23 19.01
CA ILE A 71 -4.92 -9.99 18.23
C ILE A 71 -5.58 -10.24 16.88
N GLN A 72 -6.70 -9.57 16.65
CA GLN A 72 -7.28 -9.42 15.33
C GLN A 72 -6.73 -8.14 14.70
N LEU A 73 -6.20 -8.24 13.49
CA LEU A 73 -5.49 -7.18 12.80
C LEU A 73 -6.02 -6.99 11.39
N ARG A 74 -6.31 -5.74 11.03
CA ARG A 74 -6.61 -5.33 9.66
C ARG A 74 -5.67 -4.23 9.22
N LEU A 75 -4.94 -4.47 8.13
CA LEU A 75 -4.13 -3.46 7.47
C LEU A 75 -4.91 -2.89 6.28
N LEU A 76 -5.19 -1.59 6.32
CA LEU A 76 -5.89 -0.86 5.26
C LEU A 76 -4.90 -0.05 4.42
N ALA A 77 -5.08 -0.13 3.11
CA ALA A 77 -4.37 0.69 2.15
C ALA A 77 -4.80 2.17 2.26
N PRO A 78 -3.94 3.11 1.84
CA PRO A 78 -4.27 4.52 1.73
C PRO A 78 -5.57 4.78 0.96
N ALA A 79 -6.33 5.78 1.40
CA ALA A 79 -7.59 6.17 0.79
C ALA A 79 -7.42 6.59 -0.69
N LYS A 80 -8.49 6.45 -1.47
CA LYS A 80 -8.51 6.77 -2.90
C LYS A 80 -8.17 8.22 -3.18
N THR A 81 -7.26 8.45 -4.12
CA THR A 81 -6.84 9.78 -4.57
C THR A 81 -7.11 9.95 -6.06
N PRO A 82 -8.34 10.31 -6.48
CA PRO A 82 -8.77 10.22 -7.88
C PRO A 82 -7.97 11.13 -8.84
N TRP A 83 -7.41 12.24 -8.33
CA TRP A 83 -6.63 13.19 -9.13
C TRP A 83 -5.14 12.84 -9.21
N LEU A 84 -4.62 12.11 -8.23
CA LEU A 84 -3.20 11.78 -8.10
C LEU A 84 -3.08 10.33 -7.64
N SER A 85 -3.57 9.42 -8.48
CA SER A 85 -3.57 7.98 -8.22
C SER A 85 -2.15 7.45 -8.00
N SER A 86 -2.06 6.37 -7.24
CA SER A 86 -0.91 5.47 -7.18
C SER A 86 -0.82 4.58 -8.42
N ASP A 87 0.25 3.81 -8.50
CA ASP A 87 0.50 2.82 -9.56
C ASP A 87 -0.52 1.67 -9.52
N PHE A 88 -1.15 1.44 -8.36
CA PHE A 88 -2.15 0.40 -8.12
C PHE A 88 -3.50 1.03 -7.68
N PRO A 89 -4.23 1.75 -8.56
CA PRO A 89 -5.49 2.42 -8.21
C PRO A 89 -6.57 1.51 -7.63
N ILE A 90 -6.54 0.22 -8.00
CA ILE A 90 -7.50 -0.77 -7.55
C ILE A 90 -7.30 -1.11 -6.06
N VAL A 91 -6.06 -0.99 -5.58
CA VAL A 91 -5.66 -1.29 -4.19
C VAL A 91 -6.01 -0.14 -3.24
N GLU A 92 -6.15 1.09 -3.74
CA GLU A 92 -6.49 2.25 -2.91
C GLU A 92 -7.81 2.06 -2.16
N GLY A 93 -7.78 2.30 -0.85
CA GLY A 93 -8.93 2.20 0.06
C GLY A 93 -9.44 0.77 0.28
N THR A 94 -8.61 -0.25 0.04
CA THR A 94 -8.93 -1.66 0.29
C THR A 94 -8.21 -2.22 1.53
N THR A 95 -8.60 -3.40 1.97
CA THR A 95 -7.89 -4.15 3.03
C THR A 95 -6.78 -4.99 2.42
N LEU A 96 -5.54 -4.78 2.86
CA LEU A 96 -4.36 -5.51 2.40
C LEU A 96 -4.13 -6.81 3.14
N LEU A 97 -4.52 -6.85 4.41
CA LEU A 97 -4.36 -8.02 5.28
C LEU A 97 -5.47 -8.00 6.32
N ASP A 98 -6.18 -9.12 6.49
CA ASP A 98 -7.02 -9.41 7.65
C ASP A 98 -6.51 -10.72 8.26
N MET A 99 -6.11 -10.69 9.53
CA MET A 99 -5.60 -11.88 10.21
C MET A 99 -5.95 -11.88 11.68
N GLU A 100 -5.94 -13.07 12.25
CA GLU A 100 -6.12 -13.30 13.67
C GLU A 100 -4.96 -14.13 14.19
N ALA A 101 -4.33 -13.68 15.27
CA ALA A 101 -3.14 -14.31 15.81
C ALA A 101 -3.17 -14.41 17.33
N ILE A 102 -2.66 -15.52 17.82
CA ILE A 102 -2.30 -15.70 19.23
C ILE A 102 -0.93 -15.05 19.46
N ALA A 103 -0.88 -14.12 20.41
CA ALA A 103 0.33 -13.40 20.82
C ALA A 103 0.61 -13.66 22.32
N PRO A 104 1.30 -14.75 22.68
CA PRO A 104 1.58 -15.11 24.07
C PRO A 104 2.33 -14.02 24.84
N SER A 105 3.22 -13.29 24.16
CA SER A 105 4.00 -12.19 24.73
C SER A 105 3.32 -10.81 24.59
N GLY A 106 2.10 -10.74 24.07
CA GLY A 106 1.43 -9.48 23.72
C GLY A 106 2.04 -8.76 22.52
N THR A 107 2.95 -9.42 21.79
CA THR A 107 3.61 -8.87 20.60
C THR A 107 3.23 -9.70 19.38
N LEU A 108 2.85 -9.01 18.30
CA LEU A 108 2.60 -9.59 16.99
C LEU A 108 3.60 -8.99 15.99
N GLN A 109 4.33 -9.86 15.29
CA GLN A 109 5.32 -9.45 14.29
C GLN A 109 5.05 -10.13 12.96
N PHE A 110 5.03 -9.35 11.89
CA PHE A 110 4.87 -9.83 10.53
C PHE A 110 5.61 -8.91 9.56
N GLU A 111 5.94 -9.43 8.39
CA GLU A 111 6.52 -8.67 7.29
C GLU A 111 5.50 -8.56 6.16
N GLN A 112 5.35 -7.37 5.57
CA GLN A 112 4.42 -7.12 4.48
C GLN A 112 5.01 -6.09 3.51
N THR A 113 4.98 -6.40 2.21
CA THR A 113 5.25 -5.40 1.17
C THR A 113 4.09 -4.41 1.09
N LEU A 114 4.42 -3.13 1.25
CA LEU A 114 3.46 -2.03 1.19
C LEU A 114 3.37 -1.51 -0.25
N PRO A 115 2.26 -1.69 -0.96
CA PRO A 115 2.23 -1.56 -2.42
C PRO A 115 2.25 -0.11 -2.91
N ILE A 116 1.71 0.83 -2.14
CA ILE A 116 1.49 2.22 -2.59
C ILE A 116 1.98 3.26 -1.56
N ARG A 117 2.24 4.49 -2.02
CA ARG A 117 2.49 5.63 -1.14
C ARG A 117 1.23 6.01 -0.35
N GLY A 118 1.40 6.69 0.78
CA GLY A 118 0.30 7.33 1.52
C GLY A 118 0.17 6.87 2.97
N THR A 119 -0.95 7.23 3.60
CA THR A 119 -1.25 6.89 4.99
C THR A 119 -2.04 5.60 5.09
N TYR A 120 -1.43 4.60 5.70
CA TYR A 120 -2.02 3.31 6.02
C TYR A 120 -2.70 3.37 7.39
N TYR A 121 -3.68 2.50 7.59
CA TYR A 121 -4.35 2.32 8.87
C TYR A 121 -4.24 0.86 9.30
N LEU A 122 -3.81 0.65 10.53
CA LEU A 122 -3.75 -0.65 11.18
C LEU A 122 -4.83 -0.67 12.26
N GLU A 123 -5.94 -1.36 12.01
CA GLU A 123 -6.98 -1.58 12.99
C GLU A 123 -6.64 -2.84 13.75
N ALA A 124 -6.49 -2.72 15.07
CA ALA A 124 -6.15 -3.86 15.91
C ALA A 124 -7.13 -3.95 17.08
N LYS A 125 -7.67 -5.15 17.26
CA LYS A 125 -8.52 -5.53 18.37
C LYS A 125 -7.85 -6.63 19.16
N VAL A 126 -7.55 -6.34 20.43
CA VAL A 126 -6.87 -7.22 21.35
C VAL A 126 -7.86 -7.69 22.41
N THR A 127 -8.03 -9.01 22.50
CA THR A 127 -8.85 -9.66 23.52
C THR A 127 -8.00 -10.63 24.31
N PRO A 128 -8.28 -10.85 25.61
CA PRO A 128 -7.60 -11.90 26.36
C PRO A 128 -8.02 -13.28 25.83
N GLN A 129 -7.10 -14.25 25.82
CA GLN A 129 -7.46 -15.64 25.49
C GLN A 129 -8.32 -16.30 26.57
N ARG A 130 -8.09 -15.95 27.85
CA ARG A 130 -8.93 -16.36 28.97
C ARG A 130 -9.73 -15.16 29.47
N ALA A 131 -11.05 -15.32 29.54
CA ALA A 131 -11.94 -14.27 30.02
C ALA A 131 -11.51 -13.76 31.40
N GLY A 132 -11.33 -12.44 31.53
CA GLY A 132 -10.96 -11.78 32.77
C GLY A 132 -9.47 -11.47 32.97
N ASP A 133 -8.57 -11.92 32.07
CA ASP A 133 -7.14 -11.60 32.20
C ASP A 133 -6.85 -10.10 32.01
N PHE A 134 -7.55 -9.44 31.07
CA PHE A 134 -7.55 -7.98 30.89
C PHE A 134 -8.78 -7.52 30.09
N GLU A 135 -9.10 -6.21 30.17
CA GLU A 135 -10.17 -5.60 29.38
C GLU A 135 -9.79 -5.47 27.89
N PRO A 136 -10.65 -5.88 26.95
CA PRO A 136 -10.36 -5.75 25.52
C PRO A 136 -9.98 -4.34 25.09
N VAL A 137 -9.05 -4.25 24.14
CA VAL A 137 -8.53 -2.98 23.59
C VAL A 137 -8.75 -2.95 22.10
N GLU A 138 -9.25 -1.83 21.60
CA GLU A 138 -9.40 -1.59 20.16
C GLU A 138 -8.78 -0.24 19.83
N GLN A 139 -7.85 -0.23 18.89
CA GLN A 139 -7.16 1.00 18.48
C GLN A 139 -6.80 0.93 17.00
N THR A 140 -6.99 2.06 16.33
CA THR A 140 -6.50 2.29 14.96
C THR A 140 -5.19 3.06 15.03
N LEU A 141 -4.12 2.48 14.47
CA LEU A 141 -2.81 3.12 14.35
C LEU A 141 -2.62 3.57 12.90
N SER A 142 -2.18 4.81 12.68
CA SER A 142 -1.90 5.31 11.33
C SER A 142 -0.41 5.50 11.11
N PHE A 143 0.08 5.16 9.93
CA PHE A 143 1.47 5.39 9.54
C PHE A 143 1.58 5.76 8.06
N SER A 144 2.63 6.48 7.67
CA SER A 144 2.77 6.99 6.30
C SER A 144 3.99 6.42 5.60
N VAL A 145 3.80 5.96 4.37
CA VAL A 145 4.87 5.51 3.47
C VAL A 145 5.12 6.61 2.43
N PRO A 146 6.36 7.09 2.26
CA PRO A 146 6.69 8.09 1.25
C PRO A 146 6.62 7.49 -0.16
N GLU A 147 6.54 8.38 -1.16
CA GLU A 147 6.67 7.97 -2.56
C GLU A 147 8.13 7.76 -2.95
N ASN A 148 8.36 6.89 -3.94
CA ASN A 148 9.66 6.70 -4.52
C ASN A 148 10.15 7.98 -5.24
N PRO A 149 11.28 8.58 -4.83
CA PRO A 149 11.79 9.81 -5.43
C PRO A 149 12.11 9.68 -6.93
N VAL A 150 12.39 8.47 -7.42
CA VAL A 150 12.62 8.20 -8.84
C VAL A 150 11.39 8.53 -9.68
N LYS A 151 10.18 8.32 -9.15
CA LYS A 151 8.94 8.64 -9.89
C LYS A 151 8.78 10.14 -10.10
N TYR A 152 9.03 10.96 -9.07
CA TYR A 152 9.00 12.42 -9.21
C TYR A 152 10.02 12.91 -10.24
N ARG A 153 11.23 12.34 -10.23
CA ARG A 153 12.26 12.66 -11.22
C ARG A 153 11.78 12.33 -12.64
N ASN A 154 11.20 11.14 -12.85
CA ASN A 154 10.74 10.72 -14.17
C ASN A 154 9.57 11.58 -14.68
N VAL A 155 8.61 11.92 -13.81
CA VAL A 155 7.50 12.84 -14.14
C VAL A 155 8.03 14.23 -14.49
N ALA A 156 9.01 14.76 -13.75
CA ALA A 156 9.61 16.06 -14.04
C ALA A 156 10.36 16.07 -15.39
N ILE A 157 11.10 15.01 -15.71
CA ILE A 157 11.77 14.84 -17.01
C ILE A 157 10.73 14.82 -18.15
N LEU A 158 9.67 14.02 -18.01
CA LEU A 158 8.60 13.96 -19.00
C LEU A 158 7.92 15.32 -19.19
N ALA A 159 7.59 16.02 -18.10
CA ALA A 159 7.03 17.36 -18.16
C ALA A 159 7.96 18.35 -18.89
N ALA A 160 9.28 18.30 -18.62
CA ALA A 160 10.26 19.14 -19.32
C ALA A 160 10.30 18.85 -20.83
N ILE A 161 10.27 17.58 -21.23
CA ILE A 161 10.20 17.18 -22.64
C ILE A 161 8.93 17.73 -23.30
N LEU A 162 7.77 17.58 -22.66
CA LEU A 162 6.49 18.09 -23.16
C LEU A 162 6.47 19.61 -23.28
N LEU A 163 7.07 20.32 -22.32
CA LEU A 163 7.20 21.78 -22.37
C LEU A 163 8.08 22.22 -23.55
N VAL A 164 9.25 21.61 -23.73
CA VAL A 164 10.16 21.94 -24.86
C VAL A 164 9.50 21.62 -26.20
N ALA A 165 8.88 20.46 -26.33
CA ALA A 165 8.17 20.05 -27.55
C ALA A 165 6.99 20.99 -27.86
N GLY A 166 6.19 21.35 -26.85
CA GLY A 166 5.09 22.29 -26.97
C GLY A 166 5.58 23.67 -27.40
N LEU A 167 6.54 24.24 -26.68
CA LEU A 167 7.14 25.55 -26.99
C LEU A 167 7.71 25.60 -28.40
N GLY A 168 8.50 24.59 -28.79
CA GLY A 168 9.06 24.48 -30.13
C GLY A 168 7.98 24.41 -31.21
N SER A 169 6.94 23.61 -30.98
CA SER A 169 5.80 23.50 -31.91
C SER A 169 5.07 24.83 -32.05
N GLY A 170 4.74 25.49 -30.93
CA GLY A 170 4.11 26.80 -30.93
C GLY A 170 4.95 27.87 -31.62
N TRP A 171 6.26 27.86 -31.41
CA TRP A 171 7.18 28.80 -32.05
C TRP A 171 7.21 28.62 -33.57
N VAL A 172 7.26 27.38 -34.06
CA VAL A 172 7.24 27.08 -35.51
C VAL A 172 5.90 27.48 -36.13
N LEU A 173 4.79 27.21 -35.47
CA LEU A 173 3.44 27.56 -35.93
C LEU A 173 3.18 29.08 -35.91
N GLY A 174 3.81 29.82 -35.00
CA GLY A 174 3.56 31.25 -34.81
C GLY A 174 4.31 32.18 -35.75
N GLY A 175 5.14 31.66 -36.67
CA GLY A 175 5.91 32.49 -37.59
C GLY A 175 5.06 33.03 -38.74
N ASP A 176 5.19 34.32 -39.03
CA ASP A 176 4.56 34.93 -40.22
C ASP A 176 5.16 34.31 -41.48
N GLN A 177 4.32 33.65 -42.26
CA GLN A 177 4.71 33.07 -43.55
C GLN A 177 3.66 33.42 -44.58
N SER A 178 4.12 34.00 -45.68
CA SER A 178 3.30 34.26 -46.84
C SER A 178 2.83 32.92 -47.42
N LEU A 179 1.51 32.73 -47.43
CA LEU A 179 0.89 31.65 -48.20
C LEU A 179 1.21 31.89 -49.67
N GLN A 180 1.81 30.90 -50.34
CA GLN A 180 1.91 30.93 -51.80
C GLN A 180 0.50 30.75 -52.39
N ASP A 181 0.17 31.48 -53.47
CA ASP A 181 -1.13 31.38 -54.12
C ASP A 181 -1.44 29.91 -54.48
N GLY A 182 -2.53 29.38 -53.91
CA GLY A 182 -2.96 27.98 -54.07
C GLY A 182 -2.55 27.04 -52.93
N GLU A 183 -1.76 27.45 -51.93
CA GLU A 183 -1.46 26.64 -50.75
C GLU A 183 -2.48 26.87 -49.61
N MET A 184 -2.99 25.78 -49.00
CA MET A 184 -3.94 25.84 -47.88
C MET A 184 -3.27 26.03 -46.50
N ALA A 185 -1.96 25.77 -46.37
CA ALA A 185 -1.20 25.97 -45.13
C ALA A 185 0.31 26.13 -45.42
N PRO A 186 1.07 26.90 -44.62
CA PRO A 186 2.51 27.08 -44.82
C PRO A 186 3.30 25.76 -44.70
N ARG A 187 4.35 25.59 -45.51
CA ARG A 187 5.22 24.39 -45.55
C ARG A 187 5.62 23.79 -44.19
N PRO A 188 6.10 24.55 -43.20
CA PRO A 188 6.50 23.99 -41.91
C PRO A 188 5.32 23.55 -41.04
N VAL A 189 4.14 24.15 -41.19
CA VAL A 189 2.90 23.65 -40.55
C VAL A 189 2.58 22.27 -41.11
N ARG A 190 2.70 22.10 -42.42
CA ARG A 190 2.45 20.84 -43.12
C ARG A 190 3.45 19.75 -42.71
N MET A 191 4.75 20.08 -42.58
CA MET A 191 5.77 19.16 -42.09
C MET A 191 5.58 18.79 -40.62
N LEU A 192 5.16 19.74 -39.79
CA LEU A 192 4.90 19.50 -38.36
C LEU A 192 3.64 18.63 -38.18
N LEU A 193 2.59 18.85 -38.96
CA LEU A 193 1.39 18.02 -38.95
C LEU A 193 1.69 16.60 -39.46
N SER A 194 2.47 16.45 -40.53
CA SER A 194 2.85 15.14 -41.06
C SER A 194 3.79 14.39 -40.12
N GLY A 195 4.79 15.07 -39.54
CA GLY A 195 5.70 14.48 -38.55
C GLY A 195 4.98 14.13 -37.26
N GLY A 196 4.11 15.02 -36.77
CA GLY A 196 3.28 14.80 -35.59
C GLY A 196 2.32 13.63 -35.76
N CYS A 197 1.69 13.47 -36.93
CA CYS A 197 0.87 12.30 -37.23
C CYS A 197 1.68 11.00 -37.24
N VAL A 198 2.89 10.99 -37.84
CA VAL A 198 3.75 9.79 -37.85
C VAL A 198 4.18 9.41 -36.43
N VAL A 199 4.57 10.39 -35.61
CA VAL A 199 4.92 10.17 -34.21
C VAL A 199 3.70 9.70 -33.40
N ALA A 200 2.53 10.30 -33.59
CA ALA A 200 1.30 9.89 -32.91
C ALA A 200 0.89 8.46 -33.30
N ILE A 201 0.97 8.10 -34.59
CA ILE A 201 0.72 6.73 -35.07
C ILE A 201 1.75 5.76 -34.48
N ALA A 202 3.03 6.11 -34.46
CA ALA A 202 4.07 5.28 -33.87
C ALA A 202 3.85 5.07 -32.36
N ILE A 203 3.49 6.13 -31.62
CA ILE A 203 3.15 6.08 -30.19
C ILE A 203 1.91 5.22 -29.97
N LEU A 204 0.84 5.41 -30.76
CA LEU A 204 -0.39 4.62 -30.65
C LEU A 204 -0.14 3.13 -30.98
N LEU A 205 0.72 2.83 -31.95
CA LEU A 205 1.13 1.46 -32.26
C LEU A 205 1.96 0.85 -31.13
N VAL A 206 2.92 1.58 -30.58
CA VAL A 206 3.72 1.10 -29.43
C VAL A 206 2.83 0.87 -28.21
N ILE A 207 1.92 1.79 -27.89
CA ILE A 207 1.00 1.66 -26.76
C ILE A 207 0.03 0.48 -26.95
N ASN A 208 -0.54 0.30 -28.16
CA ASN A 208 -1.43 -0.84 -28.44
C ASN A 208 -0.67 -2.17 -28.40
N ILE A 209 0.51 -2.26 -29.02
CA ILE A 209 1.32 -3.50 -29.00
C ILE A 209 1.78 -3.82 -27.59
N SER A 210 2.17 -2.83 -26.79
CA SER A 210 2.54 -3.07 -25.38
C SER A 210 1.35 -3.51 -24.54
N ALA A 211 0.15 -2.98 -24.78
CA ALA A 211 -1.06 -3.42 -24.08
C ALA A 211 -1.44 -4.86 -24.43
N GLU A 212 -1.33 -5.27 -25.70
CA GLU A 212 -1.67 -6.61 -26.18
C GLU A 212 -0.59 -7.66 -25.84
N LEU A 213 0.69 -7.27 -25.78
CA LEU A 213 1.78 -8.15 -25.34
C LEU A 213 1.72 -8.45 -23.83
N THR A 214 1.13 -7.55 -23.03
CA THR A 214 0.92 -7.78 -21.59
C THR A 214 -0.21 -8.79 -21.33
N GLU A 215 -1.14 -8.98 -22.27
CA GLU A 215 -2.19 -10.01 -22.19
C GLU A 215 -1.72 -11.40 -22.65
N HIS A 216 -0.52 -11.52 -23.26
CA HIS A 216 0.00 -12.75 -23.84
C HIS A 216 1.28 -13.30 -23.17
N HIS A 217 1.52 -12.96 -21.89
CA HIS A 217 2.40 -13.80 -21.08
C HIS A 217 1.69 -15.11 -20.73
N ASP A 218 1.62 -16.00 -21.72
CA ASP A 218 1.47 -17.44 -21.50
C ASP A 218 2.62 -17.85 -20.58
N HIS A 219 2.31 -17.99 -19.28
CA HIS A 219 3.21 -18.54 -18.31
C HIS A 219 3.51 -19.98 -18.72
N ALA A 220 4.63 -20.17 -19.41
CA ALA A 220 5.31 -21.44 -19.43
C ALA A 220 5.62 -21.78 -17.97
N SER A 221 4.78 -22.63 -17.40
CA SER A 221 4.90 -23.19 -16.06
C SER A 221 6.25 -23.90 -15.97
N THR A 222 7.29 -23.18 -15.54
CA THR A 222 8.47 -23.80 -14.97
C THR A 222 8.00 -24.48 -13.70
N ALA A 223 7.71 -25.77 -13.84
CA ALA A 223 7.37 -26.68 -12.76
C ALA A 223 8.53 -26.72 -11.75
N SER A 224 8.51 -25.80 -10.80
CA SER A 224 9.25 -25.93 -9.55
C SER A 224 8.66 -27.13 -8.82
N ALA A 225 9.51 -28.05 -8.36
CA ALA A 225 9.11 -29.27 -7.67
C ALA A 225 8.03 -28.96 -6.62
N SER A 226 6.79 -29.40 -6.87
CA SER A 226 5.62 -28.95 -6.11
C SER A 226 5.67 -29.54 -4.71
N ILE A 227 6.06 -28.73 -3.73
CA ILE A 227 5.78 -29.03 -2.33
C ILE A 227 4.26 -29.23 -2.24
N PRO A 228 3.76 -30.37 -1.71
CA PRO A 228 2.33 -30.64 -1.70
C PRO A 228 1.60 -29.72 -0.71
N ALA A 229 0.32 -29.46 -0.96
CA ALA A 229 -0.54 -28.71 -0.06
C ALA A 229 -0.88 -29.48 1.24
N THR A 230 -0.66 -30.80 1.26
CA THR A 230 -0.86 -31.66 2.43
C THR A 230 0.36 -32.56 2.62
N GLN A 231 0.86 -32.62 3.85
CA GLN A 231 1.96 -33.52 4.22
C GLN A 231 1.73 -34.14 5.59
N THR A 232 2.08 -35.41 5.72
CA THR A 232 2.09 -36.12 7.00
C THR A 232 3.50 -36.57 7.30
N SER A 233 4.03 -36.21 8.46
CA SER A 233 5.37 -36.62 8.91
C SER A 233 5.40 -36.75 10.43
N GLU A 234 6.12 -37.76 10.94
CA GLU A 234 6.37 -37.96 12.38
C GLU A 234 5.11 -37.91 13.28
N GLY A 235 3.97 -38.35 12.74
CA GLY A 235 2.69 -38.37 13.44
C GLY A 235 1.93 -37.04 13.42
N ILE A 236 2.38 -36.06 12.65
CA ILE A 236 1.72 -34.76 12.43
C ILE A 236 1.22 -34.70 10.99
N GLN A 237 -0.03 -34.26 10.82
CA GLN A 237 -0.63 -33.96 9.52
C GLN A 237 -0.82 -32.45 9.40
N VAL A 238 -0.28 -31.89 8.32
CA VAL A 238 -0.36 -30.48 7.97
C VAL A 238 -1.09 -30.34 6.65
N GLU A 239 -2.05 -29.43 6.58
CA GLU A 239 -2.82 -29.10 5.39
C GLU A 239 -2.89 -27.59 5.21
N LEU A 240 -2.47 -27.11 4.04
CA LEU A 240 -2.63 -25.73 3.59
C LEU A 240 -3.77 -25.68 2.56
N SER A 241 -4.79 -24.89 2.87
CA SER A 241 -5.98 -24.71 2.05
C SER A 241 -6.31 -23.23 1.91
N GLY A 242 -7.06 -22.86 0.88
CA GLY A 242 -7.41 -21.47 0.61
C GLY A 242 -7.68 -21.23 -0.87
N ASP A 243 -7.78 -19.96 -1.24
CA ASP A 243 -7.97 -19.56 -2.62
C ASP A 243 -6.71 -19.81 -3.45
N THR A 244 -6.83 -20.58 -4.54
CA THR A 244 -5.78 -20.78 -5.55
C THR A 244 -5.94 -19.84 -6.75
N LEU A 245 -7.04 -19.08 -6.79
CA LEU A 245 -7.35 -18.06 -7.78
C LEU A 245 -7.75 -16.80 -7.04
N ALA A 246 -6.99 -15.72 -7.20
CA ALA A 246 -7.23 -14.44 -6.56
C ALA A 246 -7.39 -13.32 -7.59
N MET A 247 -7.87 -12.16 -7.13
CA MET A 247 -8.02 -10.95 -7.96
C MET A 247 -7.42 -9.75 -7.24
N VAL A 248 -6.69 -8.90 -7.97
CA VAL A 248 -6.11 -7.68 -7.38
C VAL A 248 -7.20 -6.82 -6.73
N GLY A 249 -6.94 -6.36 -5.50
CA GLY A 249 -7.88 -5.58 -4.71
C GLY A 249 -8.87 -6.39 -3.85
N GLN A 250 -8.80 -7.73 -3.89
CA GLN A 250 -9.64 -8.62 -3.09
C GLN A 250 -8.81 -9.43 -2.09
N LEU A 251 -9.41 -9.72 -0.93
CA LEU A 251 -8.82 -10.62 0.06
C LEU A 251 -8.95 -12.07 -0.42
N ALA A 252 -7.89 -12.85 -0.24
CA ALA A 252 -7.81 -14.25 -0.65
C ALA A 252 -7.56 -15.15 0.57
N PRO A 253 -8.59 -15.64 1.28
CA PRO A 253 -8.43 -16.44 2.50
C PRO A 253 -7.51 -17.64 2.34
N GLN A 254 -6.65 -17.82 3.34
CA GLN A 254 -5.70 -18.92 3.48
C GLN A 254 -5.79 -19.50 4.89
N THR A 255 -5.61 -20.81 5.00
CA THR A 255 -5.71 -21.56 6.25
C THR A 255 -4.68 -22.68 6.29
N VAL A 256 -3.93 -22.74 7.39
CA VAL A 256 -3.12 -23.92 7.74
C VAL A 256 -3.80 -24.66 8.87
N GLN A 257 -4.07 -25.94 8.67
CA GLN A 257 -4.57 -26.86 9.67
C GLN A 257 -3.45 -27.79 10.11
N VAL A 258 -3.23 -27.90 11.41
CA VAL A 258 -2.28 -28.84 12.01
C VAL A 258 -3.02 -29.80 12.94
N THR A 259 -2.85 -31.10 12.73
CA THR A 259 -3.48 -32.15 13.53
C THR A 259 -2.51 -33.30 13.82
N ASP A 260 -2.73 -34.03 14.90
CA ASP A 260 -2.09 -35.32 15.10
C ASP A 260 -2.64 -36.33 14.08
N ALA A 261 -1.76 -36.93 13.29
CA ALA A 261 -2.13 -37.78 12.18
C ALA A 261 -2.90 -39.04 12.59
N THR A 262 -2.72 -39.51 13.84
CA THR A 262 -3.32 -40.74 14.36
C THR A 262 -4.65 -40.44 15.04
N THR A 263 -4.67 -39.48 15.95
CA THR A 263 -5.83 -39.15 16.79
C THR A 263 -6.77 -38.13 16.14
N LYS A 264 -6.31 -37.43 15.11
CA LYS A 264 -6.99 -36.29 14.46
C LYS A 264 -7.30 -35.13 15.41
N ILE A 265 -6.63 -35.09 16.55
CA ILE A 265 -6.76 -33.99 17.52
C ILE A 265 -5.97 -32.77 16.98
N PRO A 266 -6.55 -31.57 17.01
CA PRO A 266 -5.85 -30.33 16.68
C PRO A 266 -4.59 -30.10 17.53
N LEU A 267 -3.53 -29.60 16.88
CA LEU A 267 -2.29 -29.21 17.56
C LEU A 267 -2.19 -27.69 17.65
N THR A 268 -2.01 -27.16 18.86
CA THR A 268 -2.03 -25.70 19.14
C THR A 268 -0.71 -25.18 19.68
N ASP A 269 0.22 -26.08 20.01
CA ASP A 269 1.52 -25.82 20.64
C ASP A 269 2.70 -25.96 19.67
N VAL A 270 2.41 -26.02 18.37
CA VAL A 270 3.37 -25.93 17.28
C VAL A 270 3.43 -24.49 16.76
N ALA A 271 4.63 -24.06 16.33
CA ALA A 271 4.78 -22.78 15.65
C ALA A 271 4.55 -23.00 14.14
N VAL A 272 3.90 -22.05 13.48
CA VAL A 272 3.65 -22.08 12.05
C VAL A 272 4.20 -20.80 11.44
N LYS A 273 5.19 -20.95 10.56
CA LYS A 273 5.75 -19.87 9.76
C LYS A 273 5.11 -19.86 8.38
N ILE A 274 4.44 -18.77 8.07
CA ILE A 274 3.85 -18.47 6.76
C ILE A 274 4.81 -17.59 5.97
N GLN A 275 4.98 -17.90 4.69
CA GLN A 275 5.73 -17.09 3.75
C GLN A 275 4.99 -17.05 2.42
N ILE A 276 4.91 -15.88 1.82
CA ILE A 276 4.38 -15.71 0.46
C ILE A 276 5.50 -15.16 -0.41
N ASN A 277 5.75 -15.81 -1.54
CA ASN A 277 6.72 -15.40 -2.54
C ASN A 277 6.01 -15.05 -3.85
N SER A 278 6.42 -13.98 -4.51
CA SER A 278 6.08 -13.71 -5.91
C SER A 278 6.83 -14.71 -6.79
N LEU A 279 6.12 -15.41 -7.68
CA LEU A 279 6.74 -16.37 -8.60
C LEU A 279 7.46 -15.69 -9.76
N GLU A 280 7.12 -14.44 -10.08
CA GLU A 280 7.75 -13.69 -11.18
C GLU A 280 9.19 -13.28 -10.83
N HIS A 281 9.42 -12.87 -9.59
CA HIS A 281 10.73 -12.35 -9.15
C HIS A 281 11.39 -13.21 -8.08
N ASN A 282 10.72 -14.26 -7.61
CA ASN A 282 11.14 -15.09 -6.47
C ASN A 282 11.44 -14.23 -5.22
N GLU A 283 10.65 -13.18 -5.03
CA GLU A 283 10.79 -12.22 -3.95
C GLU A 283 9.74 -12.48 -2.86
N ARG A 284 10.15 -12.30 -1.62
CA ARG A 284 9.29 -12.50 -0.46
C ARG A 284 8.43 -11.26 -0.23
N VAL A 285 7.11 -11.43 -0.25
CA VAL A 285 6.15 -10.33 -0.12
C VAL A 285 5.44 -10.29 1.24
N PHE A 286 5.37 -11.44 1.91
CA PHE A 286 4.78 -11.56 3.25
C PHE A 286 5.49 -12.63 4.08
N THR A 287 5.59 -12.40 5.39
CA THR A 287 6.01 -13.42 6.35
C THR A 287 5.31 -13.22 7.68
N PHE A 288 4.87 -14.30 8.29
CA PHE A 288 4.28 -14.27 9.63
C PHE A 288 4.64 -15.56 10.36
N GLU A 289 4.88 -15.49 11.67
CA GLU A 289 5.07 -16.66 12.52
C GLU A 289 4.10 -16.57 13.69
N GLY A 290 3.31 -17.63 13.89
CA GLY A 290 2.28 -17.66 14.91
C GLY A 290 1.93 -19.08 15.37
N PHE A 291 0.95 -19.17 16.24
CA PHE A 291 0.43 -20.43 16.78
C PHE A 291 -0.98 -20.68 16.25
N PRO A 292 -1.35 -21.93 15.95
CA PRO A 292 -2.73 -22.28 15.62
C PRO A 292 -3.68 -22.02 16.78
N ASP A 293 -4.94 -21.74 16.46
CA ASP A 293 -6.02 -21.53 17.41
C ASP A 293 -6.45 -22.85 18.10
N ALA A 294 -7.51 -22.79 18.92
CA ALA A 294 -8.05 -23.95 19.62
C ALA A 294 -8.56 -25.08 18.68
N THR A 295 -8.76 -24.78 17.39
CA THR A 295 -9.15 -25.74 16.35
C THR A 295 -7.94 -26.25 15.55
N GLY A 296 -6.72 -25.83 15.92
CA GLY A 296 -5.49 -26.18 15.22
C GLY A 296 -5.33 -25.46 13.89
N GLN A 297 -6.04 -24.33 13.71
CA GLN A 297 -6.01 -23.53 12.49
C GLN A 297 -5.28 -22.22 12.69
N LEU A 298 -4.55 -21.82 11.66
CA LEU A 298 -4.04 -20.46 11.52
C LEU A 298 -4.60 -19.89 10.22
N THR A 299 -5.40 -18.83 10.33
CA THR A 299 -6.10 -18.22 9.20
C THR A 299 -5.61 -16.79 8.97
N TRP A 300 -5.46 -16.43 7.69
CA TRP A 300 -5.12 -15.08 7.27
C TRP A 300 -5.67 -14.82 5.88
N GLN A 301 -5.90 -13.56 5.56
CA GLN A 301 -6.46 -13.14 4.29
C GLN A 301 -5.57 -12.03 3.73
N PRO A 302 -4.56 -12.35 2.90
CA PRO A 302 -3.78 -11.36 2.20
C PRO A 302 -4.55 -10.84 0.99
N GLN A 303 -4.22 -9.62 0.56
CA GLN A 303 -4.52 -9.13 -0.77
C GLN A 303 -3.25 -9.19 -1.63
N PHE A 304 -3.35 -9.81 -2.80
CA PHE A 304 -2.31 -9.75 -3.83
C PHE A 304 -2.49 -8.49 -4.67
N PHE A 305 -1.43 -7.68 -4.83
CA PHE A 305 -1.56 -6.31 -5.37
C PHE A 305 -1.01 -6.10 -6.78
N ASP A 306 -0.13 -6.99 -7.25
CA ASP A 306 0.63 -6.85 -8.51
C ASP A 306 -0.01 -7.59 -9.70
N GLY A 307 -0.89 -8.56 -9.45
CA GLY A 307 -1.50 -9.38 -10.50
C GLY A 307 -0.57 -10.45 -11.05
N ALA A 308 0.49 -10.80 -10.33
CA ALA A 308 1.40 -11.88 -10.68
C ALA A 308 1.09 -13.15 -9.86
N PRO A 309 1.41 -14.35 -10.35
CA PRO A 309 1.22 -15.58 -9.59
C PRO A 309 2.16 -15.62 -8.37
N HIS A 310 1.67 -16.21 -7.28
CA HIS A 310 2.38 -16.30 -6.00
C HIS A 310 2.45 -17.75 -5.50
N GLN A 311 3.41 -18.01 -4.61
CA GLN A 311 3.48 -19.26 -3.86
C GLN A 311 3.28 -18.98 -2.38
N VAL A 312 2.32 -19.67 -1.77
CA VAL A 312 2.08 -19.68 -0.34
C VAL A 312 2.76 -20.89 0.26
N ILE A 313 3.62 -20.67 1.24
CA ILE A 313 4.39 -21.70 1.93
C ILE A 313 4.07 -21.63 3.42
N ALA A 314 3.71 -22.77 4.01
CA ALA A 314 3.58 -22.91 5.44
C ALA A 314 4.59 -23.94 5.96
N THR A 315 5.39 -23.53 6.94
CA THR A 315 6.36 -24.38 7.62
C THR A 315 5.93 -24.57 9.07
N VAL A 316 5.62 -25.80 9.45
CA VAL A 316 5.31 -26.16 10.84
C VAL A 316 6.62 -26.52 11.54
N LEU A 317 6.88 -25.83 12.64
CA LEU A 317 8.10 -25.93 13.45
C LEU A 317 7.76 -26.52 14.83
N PRO A 318 8.71 -27.23 15.47
CA PRO A 318 8.58 -27.60 16.87
C PRO A 318 8.43 -26.34 17.72
N GLY A 319 7.26 -26.15 18.35
CA GLY A 319 7.00 -25.05 19.27
C GLY A 319 7.37 -25.42 20.71
N ASN A 320 6.48 -25.10 21.65
CA ASN A 320 6.58 -25.54 23.06
C ASN A 320 6.14 -27.00 23.25
N PHE A 321 6.05 -27.77 22.16
CA PHE A 321 5.57 -29.14 22.16
C PHE A 321 6.57 -30.09 22.83
N SER A 322 6.05 -31.08 23.56
CA SER A 322 6.89 -32.07 24.25
C SER A 322 7.58 -33.07 23.31
N ARG A 323 7.20 -33.11 22.02
CA ARG A 323 7.86 -33.94 20.99
C ARG A 323 8.64 -33.04 20.04
N SER A 324 9.88 -33.44 19.77
CA SER A 324 10.69 -32.86 18.69
C SER A 324 10.38 -33.58 17.38
N PHE A 325 10.25 -32.82 16.28
CA PHE A 325 10.03 -33.32 14.92
C PHE A 325 10.79 -32.42 13.91
N GLN A 326 11.05 -32.90 12.71
CA GLN A 326 11.65 -32.08 11.64
C GLN A 326 10.62 -31.12 11.05
N PRO A 327 11.01 -29.88 10.68
CA PRO A 327 10.09 -28.93 10.04
C PRO A 327 9.32 -29.54 8.87
N ILE A 328 7.99 -29.39 8.89
CA ILE A 328 7.09 -29.91 7.83
C ILE A 328 6.69 -28.73 6.95
N GLN A 329 6.86 -28.86 5.63
CA GLN A 329 6.54 -27.79 4.69
C GLN A 329 5.43 -28.21 3.75
N VAL A 330 4.41 -27.36 3.65
CA VAL A 330 3.35 -27.48 2.66
C VAL A 330 3.27 -26.19 1.84
N ALA A 331 2.87 -26.29 0.58
CA ALA A 331 2.73 -25.13 -0.27
C ALA A 331 1.62 -25.32 -1.31
N HIS A 332 1.13 -24.21 -1.84
CA HIS A 332 0.41 -24.18 -3.11
C HIS A 332 0.69 -22.87 -3.84
N GLU A 333 0.33 -22.84 -5.11
CA GLU A 333 0.38 -21.62 -5.93
C GLU A 333 -0.99 -20.94 -5.94
N VAL A 334 -0.95 -19.62 -6.00
CA VAL A 334 -2.13 -18.76 -6.16
C VAL A 334 -1.92 -17.98 -7.44
N ASP A 335 -2.75 -18.25 -8.44
CA ASP A 335 -2.79 -17.46 -9.66
C ASP A 335 -3.62 -16.19 -9.40
N VAL A 336 -3.11 -15.03 -9.81
CA VAL A 336 -3.67 -13.73 -9.45
C VAL A 336 -4.07 -12.99 -10.71
N HIS A 337 -5.36 -12.75 -10.88
CA HIS A 337 -5.85 -11.96 -12.00
C HIS A 337 -5.59 -10.47 -11.76
N GLY A 338 -4.71 -9.90 -12.59
CA GLY A 338 -4.49 -8.46 -12.68
C GLY A 338 -5.74 -7.70 -13.11
N VAL A 339 -5.95 -6.52 -12.54
CA VAL A 339 -7.07 -5.63 -12.88
C VAL A 339 -6.53 -4.34 -13.47
N ALA A 340 -6.88 -4.07 -14.72
CA ALA A 340 -6.45 -2.87 -15.41
C ALA A 340 -6.90 -1.59 -14.66
N PRO A 341 -6.06 -0.53 -14.62
CA PRO A 341 -6.46 0.76 -14.07
C PRO A 341 -7.75 1.27 -14.71
N PRO A 342 -8.72 1.81 -13.92
CA PRO A 342 -9.96 2.34 -14.46
C PRO A 342 -9.74 3.38 -15.55
N LEU A 343 -10.54 3.37 -16.62
CA LEU A 343 -10.37 4.26 -17.77
C LEU A 343 -10.32 5.75 -17.38
N TYR A 344 -11.11 6.18 -16.39
CA TYR A 344 -11.14 7.57 -15.96
C TYR A 344 -9.79 8.04 -15.37
N ILE A 345 -9.04 7.16 -14.68
CA ILE A 345 -7.70 7.48 -14.18
C ILE A 345 -6.75 7.73 -15.35
N ARG A 346 -6.84 6.90 -16.40
CA ARG A 346 -6.05 7.08 -17.63
C ARG A 346 -6.36 8.41 -18.31
N PHE A 347 -7.64 8.80 -18.36
CA PHE A 347 -8.05 10.10 -18.91
C PHE A 347 -7.54 11.29 -18.09
N ILE A 348 -7.54 11.21 -16.76
CA ILE A 348 -7.01 12.27 -15.89
C ILE A 348 -5.52 12.51 -16.18
N THR A 349 -4.72 11.44 -16.23
CA THR A 349 -3.29 11.53 -16.58
C THR A 349 -3.07 12.12 -17.97
N LEU A 350 -3.87 11.70 -18.95
CA LEU A 350 -3.83 12.24 -20.31
C LEU A 350 -4.14 13.75 -20.33
N ILE A 351 -5.14 14.20 -19.57
CA ILE A 351 -5.50 15.61 -19.45
C ILE A 351 -4.33 16.42 -18.89
N TYR A 352 -3.67 15.95 -17.82
CA TYR A 352 -2.52 16.65 -17.24
C TYR A 352 -1.37 16.83 -18.24
N PHE A 353 -0.96 15.76 -18.93
CA PHE A 353 0.13 15.84 -19.89
C PHE A 353 -0.24 16.65 -21.13
N THR A 354 -1.49 16.56 -21.59
CA THR A 354 -1.99 17.40 -22.68
C THR A 354 -2.02 18.87 -22.29
N ALA A 355 -2.47 19.20 -21.07
CA ALA A 355 -2.51 20.58 -20.58
C ALA A 355 -1.11 21.21 -20.49
N ILE A 356 -0.11 20.46 -20.01
CA ILE A 356 1.30 20.90 -19.99
C ILE A 356 1.77 21.24 -21.41
N PHE A 357 1.54 20.33 -22.36
CA PHE A 357 1.93 20.54 -23.75
C PHE A 357 1.22 21.74 -24.41
N VAL A 358 -0.10 21.85 -24.25
CA VAL A 358 -0.91 22.93 -24.83
C VAL A 358 -0.52 24.29 -24.24
N ALA A 359 -0.30 24.38 -22.93
CA ALA A 359 0.17 25.60 -22.29
C ALA A 359 1.52 26.06 -22.87
N ALA A 360 2.46 25.13 -23.04
CA ALA A 360 3.75 25.40 -23.69
C ALA A 360 3.59 25.82 -25.16
N LEU A 361 2.70 25.18 -25.92
CA LEU A 361 2.41 25.54 -27.30
C LEU A 361 1.86 26.96 -27.42
N ILE A 362 0.90 27.34 -26.57
CA ILE A 362 0.37 28.71 -26.51
C ILE A 362 1.49 29.70 -26.17
N GLY A 363 2.35 29.35 -25.21
CA GLY A 363 3.53 30.13 -24.87
C GLY A 363 4.45 30.36 -26.08
N GLY A 364 4.75 29.31 -26.84
CA GLY A 364 5.60 29.38 -28.03
C GLY A 364 5.00 30.27 -29.12
N LEU A 365 3.69 30.13 -29.38
CA LEU A 365 2.95 30.98 -30.31
C LEU A 365 3.04 32.46 -29.92
N PHE A 366 2.83 32.76 -28.64
CA PHE A 366 2.80 34.12 -28.14
C PHE A 366 4.19 34.79 -28.18
N LEU A 367 5.23 34.04 -27.79
CA LEU A 367 6.62 34.51 -27.86
C LEU A 367 7.04 34.83 -29.30
N ARG A 368 6.66 33.98 -30.26
CA ARG A 368 6.96 34.20 -31.67
C ARG A 368 6.27 35.44 -32.23
N ARG A 369 4.97 35.62 -31.96
CA ARG A 369 4.20 36.79 -32.39
C ARG A 369 4.76 38.10 -31.87
N ARG A 370 5.20 38.12 -30.61
CA ARG A 370 5.88 39.30 -30.03
C ARG A 370 7.17 39.65 -30.77
N HIS A 371 7.96 38.64 -31.14
CA HIS A 371 9.21 38.85 -31.87
C HIS A 371 8.98 39.38 -33.29
N SER A 372 7.92 38.96 -33.97
CA SER A 372 7.52 39.51 -35.28
C SER A 372 7.02 40.96 -35.21
N SER A 373 6.49 41.39 -34.06
CA SER A 373 5.83 42.69 -33.90
C SER A 373 6.78 43.85 -33.53
N GLN A 374 8.10 43.63 -33.44
CA GLN A 374 9.06 44.73 -33.28
C GLN A 374 9.40 45.33 -34.66
N PRO A 375 8.91 46.54 -35.00
CA PRO A 375 9.28 47.19 -36.25
C PRO A 375 10.77 47.55 -36.22
N PHE A 376 11.50 47.18 -37.27
CA PHE A 376 12.82 47.73 -37.55
C PHE A 376 12.68 49.25 -37.68
N HIS A 377 13.09 50.00 -36.66
CA HIS A 377 13.37 51.42 -36.81
C HIS A 377 14.62 51.54 -37.69
N SER A 378 14.41 51.63 -39.00
CA SER A 378 15.44 52.04 -39.94
C SER A 378 15.78 53.51 -39.67
N SER A 379 16.81 53.75 -38.86
CA SER A 379 17.49 55.04 -38.81
C SER A 379 18.19 55.24 -40.15
N VAL A 380 17.54 55.99 -41.04
CA VAL A 380 18.18 56.64 -42.18
C VAL A 380 18.81 57.93 -41.65
N VAL A 381 20.14 57.94 -41.54
CA VAL A 381 20.98 59.14 -41.73
C VAL A 381 22.26 58.69 -42.42
#